data_AF-M1ET03-F1
#
_entry.id   AF-M1ET03-F1
#
_cell.length_a   1.000
_cell.length_b   1.000
_cell.length_c   1.000
_cell.angle_alpha   90.00
_cell.angle_beta   90.00
_cell.angle_gamma   90.00
#
_symmetry.space_group_name_H-M   'P 1'
#
loop_
_entity.id
_entity.type
_entity.pdbx_description
1 polymer ?
#
loop_
_entity_poly.entity_id
_entity_poly.type
_entity_poly.pdbx_seq_one_letter_code
_entity_poly.pdbx_strand_id
1 'polypeptide(L)'
;NPYYDGTFVFDNDFPALQPDAPNPGPSDHPLFQAEAARGVCKVMCFHPWSDVTLPLMSVPEIRTVIDAWASVTEELGARYPWVQIFENKGAMMGCSNPHPHCQVWASSFLPDIAQREERTQRAYQSQRGEPLLMEYGHQELLRKERLVLTSEHWLVLVPFWAVWPYQTLLLPRRHVRRLPELTPAERDDLASIMKKLLTKYDNLFETSFP
;
A
#
# COMPACT_ATOMS: atom_id res chain seq x y z
N ASN A 1 -25.79 -1.64 -1.88
CA ASN A 1 -24.70 -2.23 -2.69
C ASN A 1 -25.20 -3.47 -3.40
N PRO A 2 -24.74 -3.74 -4.64
CA PRO A 2 -25.04 -5.00 -5.32
C PRO A 2 -24.50 -6.20 -4.52
N TYR A 3 -25.03 -7.40 -4.76
CA TYR A 3 -24.42 -8.62 -4.24
C TYR A 3 -23.05 -8.84 -4.90
N TYR A 4 -22.02 -9.11 -4.09
CA TYR A 4 -20.67 -9.41 -4.54
C TYR A 4 -20.08 -10.55 -3.69
N ASP A 5 -19.31 -11.43 -4.32
CA ASP A 5 -18.81 -12.68 -3.71
C ASP A 5 -17.31 -12.63 -3.34
N GLY A 6 -16.67 -11.45 -3.46
CA GLY A 6 -15.24 -11.26 -3.22
C GLY A 6 -14.91 -9.79 -2.93
N THR A 7 -14.02 -9.20 -3.72
CA THR A 7 -13.73 -7.76 -3.63
C THR A 7 -14.76 -6.92 -4.37
N PHE A 8 -15.07 -5.74 -3.86
CA PHE A 8 -15.95 -4.77 -4.54
C PHE A 8 -15.32 -3.38 -4.55
N VAL A 9 -15.16 -2.80 -5.74
CA VAL A 9 -14.53 -1.48 -5.94
C VAL A 9 -15.58 -0.51 -6.45
N PHE A 10 -15.67 0.66 -5.83
CA PHE A 10 -16.57 1.73 -6.22
C PHE A 10 -15.93 3.10 -5.97
N ASP A 11 -16.43 4.14 -6.65
CA ASP A 11 -15.98 5.51 -6.42
C ASP A 11 -16.44 5.99 -5.03
N ASN A 12 -15.57 6.68 -4.31
CA ASN A 12 -15.89 7.19 -2.99
C ASN A 12 -16.96 8.30 -3.10
N ASP A 13 -18.04 8.19 -2.32
CA ASP A 13 -19.14 9.16 -2.29
C ASP A 13 -18.69 10.56 -1.81
N PHE A 14 -17.59 10.63 -1.05
CA PHE A 14 -16.99 11.86 -0.53
C PHE A 14 -15.51 11.95 -0.96
N PRO A 15 -15.22 12.12 -2.25
CA PRO A 15 -13.88 11.99 -2.76
C PRO A 15 -13.03 13.21 -2.39
N ALA A 16 -11.82 12.97 -1.88
CA ALA A 16 -10.83 14.02 -1.64
C ALA A 16 -10.27 14.62 -2.94
N LEU A 17 -10.33 13.86 -4.04
CA LEU A 17 -9.88 14.26 -5.37
C LEU A 17 -10.97 13.96 -6.40
N GLN A 18 -11.26 14.93 -7.26
CA GLN A 18 -12.16 14.78 -8.40
C GLN A 18 -11.40 14.98 -9.72
N PRO A 19 -11.78 14.27 -10.80
CA PRO A 19 -11.04 14.30 -12.06
C PRO A 19 -11.15 15.66 -12.77
N ASP A 20 -12.26 16.37 -12.53
CA ASP A 20 -12.64 17.65 -13.12
C ASP A 20 -12.44 18.83 -12.17
N ALA A 21 -11.69 18.64 -11.06
CA ALA A 21 -11.41 19.71 -10.11
C ALA A 21 -10.87 20.97 -10.82
N PRO A 22 -11.38 22.17 -10.47
CA PRO A 22 -11.03 23.40 -11.14
C PRO A 22 -9.54 23.72 -10.97
N ASN A 23 -8.96 24.37 -11.98
CA ASN A 23 -7.61 24.88 -11.85
C ASN A 23 -7.65 26.16 -10.98
N PRO A 24 -6.90 26.23 -9.87
CA PRO A 24 -6.87 27.44 -9.02
C PRO A 24 -6.28 28.68 -9.73
N GLY A 25 -5.68 28.51 -10.90
CA GLY A 25 -5.02 29.57 -11.65
C GLY A 25 -3.54 29.71 -11.26
N PRO A 26 -2.79 30.60 -11.93
CA PRO A 26 -1.39 30.83 -11.61
C PRO A 26 -1.24 31.51 -10.25
N SER A 27 -0.27 31.07 -9.45
CA SER A 27 0.18 31.81 -8.27
C SER A 27 0.97 33.06 -8.70
N ASP A 28 0.70 34.20 -8.07
CA ASP A 28 1.34 35.48 -8.35
C ASP A 28 2.40 35.88 -7.30
N HIS A 29 2.61 35.06 -6.26
CA HIS A 29 3.49 35.39 -5.16
C HIS A 29 4.26 34.18 -4.58
N PRO A 30 5.58 34.28 -4.31
CA PRO A 30 6.40 33.16 -3.83
C PRO A 30 5.93 32.49 -2.53
N LEU A 31 5.24 33.25 -1.65
CA LEU A 31 4.71 32.74 -0.37
C LEU A 31 3.32 32.08 -0.47
N PHE A 32 2.62 32.22 -1.60
CA PHE A 32 1.22 31.80 -1.75
C PHE A 32 1.06 30.93 -3.00
N GLN A 33 1.72 29.78 -3.00
CA GLN A 33 1.70 28.84 -4.12
C GLN A 33 0.55 27.84 -3.98
N ALA A 34 -0.19 27.64 -5.07
CA ALA A 34 -1.25 26.66 -5.18
C ALA A 34 -1.20 26.02 -6.57
N GLU A 35 -1.50 24.74 -6.64
CA GLU A 35 -1.54 23.97 -7.88
C GLU A 35 -2.82 23.15 -7.96
N ALA A 36 -3.18 22.71 -9.18
CA ALA A 36 -4.36 21.91 -9.39
C ALA A 36 -4.16 20.48 -8.81
N ALA A 37 -5.07 20.06 -7.94
CA ALA A 37 -5.14 18.69 -7.44
C ALA A 37 -6.33 17.96 -8.09
N ARG A 38 -6.04 17.13 -9.10
CA ARG A 38 -7.03 16.29 -9.78
C ARG A 38 -6.75 14.83 -9.52
N GLY A 39 -7.80 14.02 -9.51
CA GLY A 39 -7.64 12.60 -9.20
C GLY A 39 -8.95 11.84 -9.10
N VAL A 40 -8.85 10.61 -8.61
CA VAL A 40 -10.00 9.74 -8.32
C VAL A 40 -9.76 9.07 -6.97
N CYS A 41 -10.80 9.00 -6.15
CA CYS A 41 -10.80 8.24 -4.90
C CYS A 41 -11.76 7.06 -5.05
N LYS A 42 -11.26 5.84 -4.84
CA LYS A 42 -12.05 4.61 -4.78
C LYS A 42 -12.01 3.98 -3.40
N VAL A 43 -13.08 3.28 -3.04
CA VAL A 43 -13.13 2.36 -1.90
C VAL A 43 -13.13 0.94 -2.47
N MET A 44 -12.37 0.03 -1.83
CA MET A 44 -12.31 -1.37 -2.20
C MET A 44 -12.60 -2.23 -0.97
N CYS A 45 -13.79 -2.83 -0.92
CA CYS A 45 -14.13 -3.84 0.08
C CYS A 45 -13.33 -5.13 -0.19
N PHE A 46 -12.80 -5.75 0.85
CA PHE A 46 -12.01 -6.99 0.74
C PHE A 46 -12.88 -8.24 0.67
N HIS A 47 -14.03 -8.24 1.34
CA HIS A 47 -14.87 -9.41 1.55
C HIS A 47 -16.35 -8.98 1.72
N PRO A 48 -17.35 -9.81 1.39
CA PRO A 48 -18.76 -9.48 1.62
C PRO A 48 -19.17 -9.43 3.11
N TRP A 49 -18.46 -10.15 3.98
CA TRP A 49 -18.77 -10.18 5.41
C TRP A 49 -18.02 -9.09 6.18
N SER A 50 -18.75 -8.33 7.00
CA SER A 50 -18.24 -7.18 7.75
C SER A 50 -17.45 -7.53 9.00
N ASP A 51 -17.55 -8.77 9.48
CA ASP A 51 -16.94 -9.26 10.72
C ASP A 51 -15.63 -10.04 10.49
N VAL A 52 -15.11 -9.99 9.26
CA VAL A 52 -13.84 -10.62 8.88
C VAL A 52 -12.78 -9.54 8.65
N THR A 53 -11.54 -9.82 9.06
CA THR A 53 -10.36 -8.99 8.77
C THR A 53 -9.33 -9.81 8.00
N LEU A 54 -8.38 -9.16 7.33
CA LEU A 54 -7.30 -9.84 6.57
C LEU A 54 -6.64 -11.03 7.31
N PRO A 55 -6.26 -10.96 8.61
CA PRO A 55 -5.67 -12.13 9.29
C PRO A 55 -6.64 -13.30 9.47
N LEU A 56 -7.95 -13.08 9.41
CA LEU A 56 -8.98 -14.13 9.51
C LEU A 56 -9.37 -14.71 8.14
N MET A 57 -9.19 -13.96 7.06
CA MET A 57 -9.44 -14.41 5.68
C MET A 57 -8.55 -15.60 5.28
N SER A 58 -9.04 -16.47 4.42
CA SER A 58 -8.24 -17.54 3.82
C SER A 58 -7.17 -16.96 2.86
N VAL A 59 -6.09 -17.71 2.62
CA VAL A 59 -5.04 -17.28 1.67
C VAL A 59 -5.61 -17.00 0.26
N PRO A 60 -6.52 -17.84 -0.30
CA PRO A 60 -7.19 -17.53 -1.57
C PRO A 60 -8.01 -16.23 -1.56
N GLU A 61 -8.69 -15.91 -0.46
CA GLU A 61 -9.42 -14.63 -0.32
C GLU A 61 -8.46 -13.44 -0.34
N ILE A 62 -7.35 -13.51 0.41
CA ILE A 62 -6.33 -12.45 0.41
C ILE A 62 -5.67 -12.33 -0.97
N ARG A 63 -5.46 -13.45 -1.66
CA ARG A 63 -4.95 -13.46 -3.04
C ARG A 63 -5.88 -12.68 -3.98
N THR A 64 -7.19 -12.79 -3.80
CA THR A 64 -8.19 -12.03 -4.57
C THR A 64 -8.06 -10.53 -4.31
N VAL A 65 -7.81 -10.12 -3.07
CA VAL A 65 -7.52 -8.71 -2.72
C VAL A 65 -6.27 -8.21 -3.44
N ILE A 66 -5.19 -8.99 -3.45
CA ILE A 66 -3.93 -8.63 -4.12
C ILE A 66 -4.11 -8.51 -5.64
N ASP A 67 -4.90 -9.40 -6.24
CA ASP A 67 -5.22 -9.32 -7.67
C ASP A 67 -6.05 -8.06 -7.99
N ALA A 68 -6.99 -7.69 -7.11
CA ALA A 68 -7.75 -6.45 -7.23
C ALA A 68 -6.85 -5.20 -7.08
N TRP A 69 -5.87 -5.22 -6.17
CA TRP A 69 -4.85 -4.17 -6.04
C TRP A 69 -4.01 -4.02 -7.31
N ALA A 70 -3.62 -5.13 -7.93
CA ALA A 70 -2.88 -5.10 -9.20
C ALA A 70 -3.74 -4.47 -10.31
N SER A 71 -4.98 -4.93 -10.43
CA SER A 71 -5.92 -4.47 -11.47
C SER A 71 -6.20 -2.96 -11.36
N VAL A 72 -6.53 -2.46 -10.16
CA VAL A 72 -6.81 -1.02 -9.98
C VAL A 72 -5.57 -0.15 -10.18
N THR A 73 -4.38 -0.68 -9.87
CA THR A 73 -3.11 0.02 -10.13
C THR A 73 -2.85 0.16 -11.63
N GLU A 74 -3.09 -0.90 -12.42
CA GLU A 74 -2.96 -0.84 -13.88
C GLU A 74 -3.98 0.14 -14.50
N GLU A 75 -5.24 0.06 -14.07
CA GLU A 75 -6.32 0.90 -14.59
C GLU A 75 -6.07 2.39 -14.34
N LEU A 76 -5.78 2.76 -13.09
CA LEU A 76 -5.58 4.16 -12.71
C LEU A 76 -4.21 4.68 -13.14
N GLY A 77 -3.19 3.82 -13.14
CA GLY A 77 -1.83 4.16 -13.57
C GLY A 77 -1.72 4.50 -15.06
N ALA A 78 -2.70 4.11 -15.88
CA ALA A 78 -2.79 4.53 -17.28
C ALA A 78 -3.11 6.03 -17.43
N ARG A 79 -3.67 6.67 -16.39
CA ARG A 79 -4.13 8.07 -16.42
C ARG A 79 -3.41 8.97 -15.41
N TYR A 80 -2.99 8.42 -14.27
CA TYR A 80 -2.43 9.17 -13.16
C TYR A 80 -0.98 8.72 -12.88
N PRO A 81 -0.05 9.66 -12.61
CA PRO A 81 1.34 9.33 -12.31
C PRO A 81 1.53 8.63 -10.96
N TRP A 82 0.57 8.75 -10.04
CA TRP A 82 0.62 8.10 -8.73
C TRP A 82 -0.72 7.45 -8.38
N VAL A 83 -0.65 6.20 -7.90
CA VAL A 83 -1.79 5.44 -7.37
C VAL A 83 -1.42 4.97 -5.97
N GLN A 84 -2.06 5.54 -4.96
CA GLN A 84 -1.85 5.20 -3.56
C GLN A 84 -2.92 4.23 -3.09
N ILE A 85 -2.53 2.98 -2.85
CA ILE A 85 -3.35 2.01 -2.12
C ILE A 85 -3.00 2.14 -0.64
N PHE A 86 -4.00 2.24 0.24
CA PHE A 86 -3.79 2.28 1.68
C PHE A 86 -5.03 1.78 2.45
N GLU A 87 -4.79 1.18 3.60
CA GLU A 87 -5.83 0.73 4.54
C GLU A 87 -5.65 1.47 5.86
N ASN A 88 -6.75 1.99 6.40
CA ASN A 88 -6.81 2.50 7.78
C ASN A 88 -7.68 1.53 8.58
N LYS A 89 -7.08 0.75 9.49
CA LYS A 89 -7.79 -0.27 10.26
C LYS A 89 -8.04 0.20 11.70
N GLY A 90 -9.26 -0.05 12.18
CA GLY A 90 -9.65 0.22 13.57
C GLY A 90 -10.01 1.68 13.85
N ALA A 91 -10.89 1.88 14.84
CA ALA A 91 -11.37 3.20 15.23
C ALA A 91 -10.24 4.12 15.72
N MET A 92 -9.18 3.55 16.30
CA MET A 92 -8.00 4.30 16.77
C MET A 92 -7.26 5.00 15.62
N MET A 93 -7.36 4.47 14.39
CA MET A 93 -6.78 5.06 13.18
C MET A 93 -7.77 5.95 12.41
N GLY A 94 -8.91 6.29 13.02
CA GLY A 94 -9.95 7.13 12.42
C GLY A 94 -10.87 6.40 11.43
N CYS A 95 -10.86 5.05 11.42
CA CYS A 95 -11.76 4.27 10.59
C CYS A 95 -13.17 4.23 11.22
N SER A 96 -14.15 4.80 10.54
CA SER A 96 -15.54 4.89 11.02
C SER A 96 -16.44 3.72 10.56
N ASN A 97 -16.03 2.97 9.53
CA ASN A 97 -16.77 1.82 9.01
C ASN A 97 -16.01 0.52 9.32
N PRO A 98 -16.58 -0.42 10.09
CA PRO A 98 -15.89 -1.63 10.52
C PRO A 98 -15.73 -2.68 9.41
N HIS A 99 -16.42 -2.54 8.28
CA HIS A 99 -16.31 -3.47 7.16
C HIS A 99 -14.88 -3.48 6.58
N PRO A 100 -14.29 -4.64 6.25
CA PRO A 100 -12.90 -4.72 5.77
C PRO A 100 -12.74 -4.07 4.39
N HIS A 101 -11.97 -2.99 4.32
CA HIS A 101 -11.75 -2.25 3.08
C HIS A 101 -10.42 -1.51 3.07
N CYS A 102 -9.92 -1.22 1.87
CA CYS A 102 -8.91 -0.19 1.65
C CYS A 102 -9.48 0.98 0.84
N GLN A 103 -8.66 2.00 0.68
CA GLN A 103 -8.88 3.11 -0.23
C GLN A 103 -7.80 3.12 -1.31
N VAL A 104 -8.16 3.63 -2.48
CA VAL A 104 -7.25 3.84 -3.60
C VAL A 104 -7.40 5.26 -4.09
N TRP A 105 -6.37 6.07 -3.90
CA TRP A 105 -6.35 7.46 -4.34
C TRP A 105 -5.34 7.61 -5.48
N ALA A 106 -5.83 8.00 -6.65
CA ALA A 106 -4.98 8.31 -7.80
C ALA A 106 -4.93 9.83 -8.01
N SER A 107 -3.73 10.38 -8.19
CA SER A 107 -3.48 11.83 -8.23
C SER A 107 -2.71 12.25 -9.47
N SER A 108 -3.05 13.41 -10.02
CA SER A 108 -2.35 14.04 -11.16
C SER A 108 -0.94 14.55 -10.82
N PHE A 109 -0.58 14.50 -9.54
CA PHE A 109 0.71 14.93 -9.00
C PHE A 109 1.34 13.78 -8.19
N LEU A 110 2.64 13.89 -7.95
CA LEU A 110 3.37 12.98 -7.06
C LEU A 110 3.32 13.56 -5.63
N PRO A 111 2.76 12.86 -4.64
CA PRO A 111 2.72 13.34 -3.25
C PRO A 111 4.10 13.48 -2.62
N ASP A 112 4.24 14.29 -1.57
CA ASP A 112 5.53 14.64 -0.93
C ASP A 112 6.40 13.43 -0.56
N ILE A 113 5.80 12.39 0.04
CA ILE A 113 6.53 11.17 0.42
C ILE A 113 7.06 10.47 -0.84
N ALA A 114 6.21 10.32 -1.86
CA ALA A 114 6.58 9.69 -3.12
C ALA A 114 7.68 10.47 -3.87
N GLN A 115 7.64 11.81 -3.86
CA GLN A 115 8.71 12.65 -4.41
C GLN A 115 10.03 12.46 -3.67
N ARG A 116 9.98 12.40 -2.33
CA ARG A 116 11.18 12.20 -1.50
C ARG A 116 11.79 10.82 -1.74
N GLU A 117 10.98 9.77 -1.79
CA GLU A 117 11.42 8.41 -2.07
C GLU A 117 11.96 8.23 -3.48
N GLU A 118 11.34 8.87 -4.49
CA GLU A 118 11.84 8.89 -5.86
C GLU A 118 13.26 9.49 -5.92
N ARG A 119 13.44 10.67 -5.31
CA ARG A 119 14.71 11.39 -5.32
C ARG A 119 15.81 10.59 -4.62
N THR A 120 15.53 9.99 -3.46
CA THR A 120 16.53 9.26 -2.69
C THR A 120 16.91 7.93 -3.35
N GLN A 121 15.94 7.20 -3.90
CA GLN A 121 16.21 5.96 -4.64
C GLN A 121 17.03 6.25 -5.91
N ARG A 122 16.67 7.29 -6.66
CA ARG A 122 17.43 7.72 -7.85
C ARG A 122 18.85 8.10 -7.49
N ALA A 123 19.05 8.94 -6.48
CA ALA A 123 20.38 9.38 -6.05
C ALA A 123 21.26 8.19 -5.60
N TYR A 124 20.70 7.27 -4.81
CA TYR A 124 21.43 6.07 -4.38
C TYR A 124 21.82 5.19 -5.56
N GLN A 125 20.89 4.92 -6.48
CA GLN A 125 21.16 4.11 -7.67
C GLN A 125 22.25 4.76 -8.55
N SER A 126 22.21 6.07 -8.75
CA SER A 126 23.25 6.79 -9.51
C SER A 126 24.64 6.70 -8.86
N GLN A 127 24.71 6.61 -7.53
CA GLN A 127 25.98 6.51 -6.79
C GLN A 127 26.49 5.07 -6.66
N ARG A 128 25.61 4.09 -6.47
CA ARG A 128 25.94 2.72 -6.07
C ARG A 128 25.74 1.67 -7.18
N GLY A 129 24.97 2.00 -8.22
CA GLY A 129 24.67 1.10 -9.33
C GLY A 129 23.57 0.06 -9.04
N GLU A 130 23.00 0.05 -7.84
CA GLU A 130 21.94 -0.87 -7.41
C GLU A 130 20.78 -0.13 -6.70
N PRO A 131 19.55 -0.66 -6.73
CA PRO A 131 18.43 -0.04 -6.03
C PRO A 131 18.62 -0.09 -4.50
N LEU A 132 18.35 1.04 -3.83
CA LEU A 132 18.54 1.21 -2.38
C LEU A 132 17.88 0.08 -1.57
N LEU A 133 16.61 -0.22 -1.83
CA LEU A 133 15.86 -1.21 -1.05
C LEU A 133 16.30 -2.65 -1.32
N MET A 134 16.92 -2.92 -2.48
CA MET A 134 17.49 -4.25 -2.77
C MET A 134 18.73 -4.51 -1.91
N GLU A 135 19.65 -3.54 -1.87
CA GLU A 135 20.82 -3.62 -1.00
C GLU A 135 20.44 -3.64 0.48
N TYR A 136 19.47 -2.81 0.89
CA TYR A 136 18.97 -2.81 2.27
C TYR A 136 18.37 -4.16 2.66
N GLY A 137 17.52 -4.76 1.81
CA GLY A 137 16.96 -6.09 2.03
C GLY A 137 18.03 -7.17 2.15
N HIS A 138 19.09 -7.09 1.33
CA HIS A 138 20.23 -8.00 1.41
C HIS A 138 20.99 -7.87 2.75
N GLN A 139 21.28 -6.65 3.18
CA GLN A 139 21.95 -6.38 4.45
C GLN A 139 21.15 -6.89 5.66
N GLU A 140 19.83 -6.75 5.64
CA GLU A 140 18.98 -7.23 6.73
C GLU A 140 18.89 -8.77 6.77
N LEU A 141 18.95 -9.45 5.61
CA LEU A 141 19.05 -10.90 5.53
C LEU A 141 20.37 -11.45 6.12
N LEU A 142 21.47 -10.70 5.99
CA LEU A 142 22.75 -11.05 6.60
C LEU A 142 22.76 -10.81 8.12
N ARG A 143 22.21 -9.67 8.57
CA ARG A 143 22.24 -9.23 9.98
C ARG A 143 21.21 -9.91 10.87
N LYS A 144 20.05 -10.24 10.33
CA LYS A 144 18.95 -11.02 10.94
C LYS A 144 18.25 -10.44 12.17
N GLU A 145 18.87 -9.50 12.89
CA GLU A 145 18.37 -8.95 14.17
C GLU A 145 17.01 -8.23 14.08
N ARG A 146 16.63 -7.70 12.91
CA ARG A 146 15.37 -6.97 12.67
C ARG A 146 14.37 -7.73 11.81
N LEU A 147 14.69 -8.96 11.39
CA LEU A 147 13.78 -9.77 10.57
C LEU A 147 12.61 -10.26 11.42
N VAL A 148 11.40 -10.08 10.90
CA VAL A 148 10.14 -10.56 11.52
C VAL A 148 9.68 -11.84 10.83
N LEU A 149 9.65 -11.84 9.49
CA LEU A 149 9.25 -12.98 8.67
C LEU A 149 10.07 -13.03 7.40
N THR A 150 10.26 -14.24 6.90
CA THR A 150 10.88 -14.51 5.60
C THR A 150 10.11 -15.62 4.90
N SER A 151 9.86 -15.46 3.61
CA SER A 151 9.32 -16.50 2.74
C SER A 151 10.19 -16.67 1.49
N GLU A 152 9.72 -17.42 0.50
CA GLU A 152 10.45 -17.63 -0.75
C GLU A 152 10.65 -16.31 -1.51
N HIS A 153 9.59 -15.49 -1.59
CA HIS A 153 9.57 -14.28 -2.41
C HIS A 153 9.58 -12.98 -1.60
N TRP A 154 9.35 -13.02 -0.28
CA TRP A 154 9.19 -11.82 0.53
C TRP A 154 10.06 -11.82 1.80
N LEU A 155 10.28 -10.62 2.34
CA LEU A 155 10.75 -10.42 3.70
C LEU A 155 9.96 -9.33 4.41
N VAL A 156 9.75 -9.52 5.70
CA VAL A 156 9.20 -8.53 6.63
C VAL A 156 10.24 -8.25 7.69
N LEU A 157 10.49 -6.98 7.94
CA LEU A 157 11.45 -6.51 8.94
C LEU A 157 10.92 -5.29 9.68
N VAL A 158 11.47 -5.01 10.85
CA VAL A 158 11.35 -3.68 11.49
C VAL A 158 12.46 -2.80 10.89
N PRO A 159 12.15 -1.73 10.14
CA PRO A 159 13.21 -0.94 9.51
C PRO A 159 14.10 -0.28 10.56
N PHE A 160 15.40 -0.15 10.26
CA PHE A 160 16.36 0.49 11.17
C PHE A 160 15.92 1.90 11.60
N TRP A 161 15.20 2.59 10.72
CA TRP A 161 14.66 3.94 10.92
C TRP A 161 13.17 3.95 11.30
N ALA A 162 12.64 2.87 11.89
CA ALA A 162 11.25 2.81 12.35
C ALA A 162 10.91 3.98 13.28
N VAL A 163 9.74 4.57 13.07
CA VAL A 163 9.20 5.66 13.91
C VAL A 163 8.02 5.22 14.76
N TRP A 164 7.28 4.18 14.34
CA TRP A 164 6.23 3.56 15.15
C TRP A 164 6.77 2.33 15.91
N PRO A 165 6.25 2.05 17.13
CA PRO A 165 6.79 0.98 17.99
C PRO A 165 6.90 -0.40 17.34
N TYR A 166 5.91 -0.73 16.50
CA TYR A 166 5.84 -2.01 15.79
C TYR A 166 5.81 -1.80 14.28
N GLN A 167 6.43 -0.73 13.76
CA GLN A 167 6.48 -0.50 12.32
C GLN A 167 7.19 -1.66 11.61
N THR A 168 6.60 -2.16 10.52
CA THR A 168 7.27 -3.11 9.61
C THR A 168 7.37 -2.58 8.19
N LEU A 169 8.41 -3.03 7.49
CA LEU A 169 8.56 -2.91 6.05
C LEU A 169 8.45 -4.32 5.43
N LEU A 170 7.54 -4.48 4.48
CA LEU A 170 7.36 -5.69 3.67
C LEU A 170 7.85 -5.39 2.24
N LEU A 171 8.83 -6.16 1.76
CA LEU A 171 9.41 -5.97 0.44
C LEU A 171 9.64 -7.31 -0.29
N PRO A 172 9.55 -7.34 -1.63
CA PRO A 172 9.88 -8.53 -2.41
C PRO A 172 11.39 -8.73 -2.45
N ARG A 173 11.82 -9.99 -2.55
CA ARG A 173 13.23 -10.38 -2.68
C ARG A 173 13.76 -10.24 -4.10
N ARG A 174 12.87 -10.28 -5.09
CA ARG A 174 13.17 -9.93 -6.47
C ARG A 174 13.01 -8.43 -6.65
N HIS A 175 13.83 -7.82 -7.50
CA HIS A 175 13.61 -6.44 -7.91
C HIS A 175 12.32 -6.32 -8.73
N VAL A 176 11.33 -5.64 -8.14
CA VAL A 176 9.99 -5.38 -8.69
C VAL A 176 9.71 -3.88 -8.53
N ARG A 177 9.25 -3.21 -9.59
CA ARG A 177 9.00 -1.76 -9.53
C ARG A 177 7.57 -1.41 -9.19
N ARG A 178 6.61 -2.29 -9.54
CA ARG A 178 5.17 -2.06 -9.35
C ARG A 178 4.45 -3.35 -9.02
N LEU A 179 3.36 -3.24 -8.26
CA LEU A 179 2.53 -4.38 -7.83
C LEU A 179 2.04 -5.27 -9.00
N PRO A 180 1.64 -4.72 -10.17
CA PRO A 180 1.21 -5.57 -11.28
C PRO A 180 2.32 -6.43 -11.91
N GLU A 181 3.60 -6.08 -11.70
CA GLU A 181 4.77 -6.85 -12.17
C GLU A 181 5.03 -8.13 -11.33
N LEU A 182 4.23 -8.39 -10.29
CA LEU A 182 4.31 -9.61 -9.48
C LEU A 182 3.77 -10.82 -10.27
N THR A 183 4.56 -11.89 -10.28
CA THR A 183 4.17 -13.20 -10.83
C THR A 183 3.10 -13.87 -9.98
N PRO A 184 2.37 -14.87 -10.51
CA PRO A 184 1.35 -15.59 -9.73
C PRO A 184 1.90 -16.18 -8.41
N ALA A 185 3.10 -16.79 -8.45
CA ALA A 185 3.74 -17.35 -7.25
C ALA A 185 4.08 -16.28 -6.21
N GLU A 186 4.57 -15.11 -6.65
CA GLU A 186 4.85 -13.99 -5.74
C GLU A 186 3.59 -13.42 -5.11
N ARG A 187 2.45 -13.41 -5.81
CA ARG A 187 1.16 -12.97 -5.27
C ARG A 187 0.59 -13.98 -4.26
N ASP A 188 0.72 -15.27 -4.52
CA ASP A 188 0.31 -16.31 -3.57
C ASP A 188 1.16 -16.26 -2.29
N ASP A 189 2.48 -16.08 -2.43
CA ASP A 189 3.36 -15.94 -1.27
C ASP A 189 3.14 -14.61 -0.53
N LEU A 190 2.78 -13.53 -1.24
CA LEU A 190 2.37 -12.27 -0.62
C LEU A 190 1.13 -12.46 0.27
N ALA A 191 0.10 -13.15 -0.23
CA ALA A 191 -1.10 -13.45 0.53
C ALA A 191 -0.78 -14.24 1.81
N SER A 192 0.09 -15.25 1.68
CA SER A 192 0.55 -16.09 2.78
C SER A 192 1.34 -15.31 3.85
N ILE A 193 2.32 -14.50 3.44
CA ILE A 193 3.16 -13.75 4.38
C ILE A 193 2.39 -12.60 5.04
N MET A 194 1.47 -11.94 4.33
CA MET A 194 0.58 -10.94 4.90
C MET A 194 -0.31 -11.55 5.98
N LYS A 195 -0.94 -12.70 5.72
CA LYS A 195 -1.74 -13.40 6.74
C LYS A 195 -0.92 -13.66 8.00
N LYS A 196 0.30 -14.22 7.83
CA LYS A 196 1.21 -14.50 8.95
C LYS A 196 1.60 -13.24 9.73
N LEU A 197 1.89 -12.14 9.03
CA LEU A 197 2.26 -10.86 9.64
C LEU A 197 1.09 -10.29 10.46
N LEU A 198 -0.09 -10.18 9.85
CA LEU A 198 -1.25 -9.58 10.50
C LEU A 198 -1.76 -10.44 11.67
N THR A 199 -1.67 -11.77 11.57
CA THR A 199 -1.96 -12.66 12.72
C THR A 199 -0.94 -12.46 13.84
N LYS A 200 0.35 -12.20 13.55
CA LYS A 200 1.34 -11.87 14.58
C LYS A 200 1.03 -10.54 15.26
N TYR A 201 0.56 -9.54 14.52
CA TYR A 201 0.13 -8.29 15.12
C TYR A 201 -1.07 -8.48 16.05
N ASP A 202 -2.11 -9.18 15.61
CA ASP A 202 -3.28 -9.40 16.45
C ASP A 202 -2.91 -10.17 17.74
N ASN A 203 -2.01 -11.15 17.64
CA ASN A 203 -1.54 -11.94 18.78
C ASN A 203 -0.62 -11.18 19.74
N LEU A 204 -0.06 -10.03 19.35
CA LEU A 204 0.86 -9.27 20.20
C LEU A 204 0.18 -8.73 21.46
N PHE A 205 -1.09 -8.34 21.33
CA PHE A 205 -1.93 -7.81 22.41
C PHE A 205 -3.28 -8.53 22.53
N GLU A 206 -3.42 -9.69 21.86
CA GLU A 206 -4.66 -10.49 21.81
C GLU A 206 -5.89 -9.65 21.41
N THR A 207 -5.72 -8.78 20.42
CA THR A 207 -6.76 -7.86 19.96
C THR A 207 -6.63 -7.61 18.46
N SER A 208 -7.66 -7.05 17.83
CA SER A 208 -7.57 -6.60 16.43
C SER A 208 -6.60 -5.41 16.37
N PHE A 209 -5.37 -5.66 15.95
CA PHE A 209 -4.32 -4.64 15.95
C PHE A 209 -4.64 -3.56 14.90
N PRO A 210 -4.57 -2.27 15.25
CA PRO A 210 -4.89 -1.16 14.35
C PRO A 210 -3.87 -1.00 13.21
#